data_AF-A0AAU9KMU0-F1
#
_entry.id   AF-A0AAU9KMU0-F1
#
_cell.length_a   1.000
_cell.length_b   1.000
_cell.length_c   1.000
_cell.angle_alpha   90.00
_cell.angle_beta   90.00
_cell.angle_gamma   90.00
#
_symmetry.space_group_name_H-M   'P 1'
#
loop_
_entity.id
_entity.type
_entity.pdbx_description
1 polymer ?
#
loop_
_entity_poly.entity_id
_entity_poly.type
_entity_poly.pdbx_seq_one_letter_code
_entity_poly.pdbx_strand_id
1 'polypeptide(L)'
;MRTTSTPSLRISVYGMSHYEDDIYFETVMVEMGDADGMVSGACHTTANTIRPALQLIKTMPNRPIVSSILFMCLEDGVRIYGDCAVNTDPNAQDLAQIAVTSAESADAFGLIPKVALLSYATGDSNSGPDKVRKATEVAKSRPGHLRSNSVRCCCGRVNCKDEAEGDS
;
A
#
# COMPACT_ATOMS: atom_id res chain seq x y z
N MET A 1 14.16 14.47 11.27
CA MET A 1 15.63 14.35 11.40
C MET A 1 16.05 12.93 11.06
N ARG A 2 16.31 12.63 9.78
CA ARG A 2 17.03 11.40 9.41
C ARG A 2 18.52 11.73 9.45
N THR A 3 19.28 10.91 10.17
CA THR A 3 20.72 11.06 10.37
C THR A 3 21.46 10.87 9.05
N THR A 4 22.27 11.86 8.67
CA THR A 4 23.10 11.91 7.47
C THR A 4 24.31 10.97 7.58
N SER A 5 24.09 9.66 7.48
CA SER A 5 25.18 8.69 7.37
C SER A 5 24.86 7.62 6.33
N THR A 6 24.77 8.03 5.06
CA THR A 6 24.73 7.07 3.95
C THR A 6 26.16 6.90 3.43
N PRO A 7 26.73 5.69 3.44
CA PRO A 7 28.00 5.43 2.78
C PRO A 7 27.81 5.66 1.27
N SER A 8 28.82 6.21 0.62
CA SER A 8 28.84 6.54 -0.81
C SER A 8 28.45 5.34 -1.69
N LEU A 9 27.15 5.17 -1.96
CA LEU A 9 26.70 4.33 -3.05
C LEU A 9 27.12 5.05 -4.33
N ARG A 10 28.14 4.51 -5.01
CA ARG A 10 28.38 4.85 -6.41
C ARG A 10 27.18 4.35 -7.20
N ILE A 11 26.21 5.23 -7.45
CA ILE A 11 25.14 4.97 -8.41
C ILE A 11 25.84 4.82 -9.76
N SER A 12 26.01 3.57 -10.21
CA SER A 12 26.45 3.27 -11.55
C SER A 12 25.24 3.47 -12.46
N VAL A 13 25.03 4.70 -12.93
CA VAL A 13 23.99 5.03 -13.91
C VAL A 13 24.41 4.47 -15.27
N TYR A 14 24.37 3.15 -15.43
CA TYR A 14 24.56 2.49 -16.72
C TYR A 14 23.29 2.68 -17.54
N GLY A 15 23.28 3.66 -18.45
CA GLY A 15 22.19 3.91 -19.40
C GLY A 15 21.62 5.33 -19.35
N MET A 16 22.47 6.35 -19.48
CA MET A 16 22.05 7.75 -19.55
C MET A 16 21.55 8.12 -20.96
N SER A 17 20.34 7.71 -21.32
CA SER A 17 19.59 8.24 -22.48
C SER A 17 18.22 8.82 -22.11
N HIS A 18 17.88 8.87 -20.82
CA HIS A 18 16.54 9.23 -20.33
C HIS A 18 16.52 10.48 -19.42
N TYR A 19 17.59 11.27 -19.37
CA TYR A 19 17.60 12.52 -18.58
C TYR A 19 16.67 13.59 -19.18
N GLU A 20 16.21 13.40 -20.43
CA GLU A 20 15.16 14.21 -21.06
C GLU A 20 13.75 13.85 -20.56
N ASP A 21 13.59 12.78 -19.78
CA ASP A 21 12.31 12.42 -19.17
C ASP A 21 12.22 13.07 -17.79
N ASP A 22 11.36 14.10 -17.71
CA ASP A 22 11.13 14.92 -16.52
C ASP A 22 10.95 14.07 -15.25
N ILE A 23 10.31 12.89 -15.37
CA ILE A 23 10.04 12.01 -14.22
C ILE A 23 11.31 11.39 -13.66
N TYR A 24 12.26 11.00 -14.51
CA TYR A 24 13.53 10.46 -14.04
C TYR A 24 14.34 11.53 -13.33
N PHE A 25 14.33 12.77 -13.85
CA PHE A 25 14.98 13.89 -13.21
C PHE A 25 14.38 14.18 -11.82
N GLU A 26 13.05 14.29 -11.71
CA GLU A 26 12.34 14.45 -10.45
C GLU A 26 12.67 13.34 -9.44
N THR A 27 12.66 12.09 -9.89
CA THR A 27 12.96 10.94 -9.02
C THR A 27 14.39 10.99 -8.48
N VAL A 28 15.36 11.41 -9.31
CA VAL A 28 16.76 11.55 -8.89
C VAL A 28 16.92 12.67 -7.86
N MET A 29 16.24 13.82 -8.03
CA MET A 29 16.28 14.89 -7.03
C MET A 29 15.75 14.42 -5.67
N VAL A 30 14.68 13.61 -5.65
CA VAL A 30 14.15 13.01 -4.41
C VAL A 30 15.16 12.05 -3.78
N GLU A 31 15.78 11.17 -4.57
CA GLU A 31 16.77 10.20 -4.06
C GLU A 31 18.03 10.90 -3.52
N MET A 32 18.46 12.00 -4.14
CA MET A 32 19.62 12.79 -3.67
C MET A 32 19.31 13.67 -2.46
N GLY A 33 18.04 13.81 -2.08
CA GLY A 33 17.60 14.65 -0.97
C GLY A 33 17.50 16.14 -1.31
N ASP A 34 17.50 16.49 -2.60
CA ASP A 34 17.25 17.86 -3.08
C ASP A 34 15.74 18.18 -3.07
N ALA A 35 14.88 17.16 -2.97
CA ALA A 35 13.44 17.26 -2.78
C ALA A 35 12.93 16.17 -1.80
N ASP A 36 11.86 16.45 -1.07
CA ASP A 36 11.27 15.48 -0.11
C ASP A 36 10.27 14.51 -0.77
N GLY A 37 9.82 14.81 -1.99
CA GLY A 37 8.85 14.00 -2.73
C GLY A 37 8.55 14.56 -4.12
N MET A 38 7.88 13.75 -4.93
CA MET A 38 7.47 14.09 -6.30
C MET A 38 5.97 13.83 -6.49
N VAL A 39 5.33 14.63 -7.33
CA VAL A 39 3.93 14.45 -7.73
C VAL A 39 3.85 14.57 -9.25
N SER A 40 3.41 13.51 -9.91
CA SER A 40 3.24 13.49 -11.37
C SER A 40 1.98 12.72 -11.77
N GLY A 41 1.80 12.48 -13.06
CA GLY A 41 0.65 11.76 -13.63
C GLY A 41 -0.40 12.65 -14.32
N ALA A 42 -0.24 13.98 -14.30
CA ALA A 42 -1.13 14.89 -15.02
C ALA A 42 -1.00 14.76 -16.55
N CYS A 43 0.24 14.64 -17.04
CA CYS A 43 0.57 14.45 -18.46
C CYS A 43 1.26 13.11 -18.74
N HIS A 44 1.44 12.28 -17.70
CA HIS A 44 2.19 11.03 -17.77
C HIS A 44 1.31 9.86 -17.32
N THR A 45 1.55 8.67 -17.87
CA THR A 45 0.85 7.48 -17.41
C THR A 45 1.31 7.10 -15.99
N THR A 46 0.43 6.45 -15.23
CA THR A 46 0.77 5.88 -13.91
C THR A 46 2.00 4.97 -13.99
N ALA A 47 2.11 4.18 -15.07
CA ALA A 47 3.25 3.30 -15.28
C ALA A 47 4.57 4.07 -15.46
N ASN A 48 4.56 5.18 -16.21
CA ASN A 48 5.74 6.03 -16.39
C ASN A 48 6.13 6.76 -15.09
N THR A 49 5.16 7.08 -14.24
CA THR A 49 5.42 7.71 -12.93
C THR A 49 6.01 6.72 -11.92
N ILE A 50 5.45 5.51 -11.83
CA ILE A 50 5.85 4.52 -10.81
C ILE A 50 7.18 3.83 -11.16
N ARG A 51 7.44 3.56 -12.45
CA ARG A 51 8.64 2.82 -12.88
C ARG A 51 9.95 3.42 -12.37
N PRO A 52 10.27 4.71 -12.59
CA PRO A 52 11.52 5.30 -12.11
C PRO A 52 11.59 5.32 -10.57
N ALA A 53 10.47 5.63 -9.90
CA ALA A 53 10.41 5.59 -8.43
C ALA A 53 10.78 4.21 -7.88
N LEU A 54 10.31 3.11 -8.49
CA LEU A 54 10.68 1.75 -8.09
C LEU A 54 12.11 1.34 -8.47
N GLN A 55 12.67 1.89 -9.55
CA GLN A 55 14.04 1.60 -9.98
C GLN A 55 15.09 2.31 -9.11
N LEU A 56 14.83 3.56 -8.73
CA LEU A 56 15.77 4.43 -8.05
C LEU A 56 15.56 4.43 -6.52
N ILE A 57 14.39 4.88 -6.06
CA ILE A 57 14.06 5.05 -4.63
C ILE A 57 13.76 3.68 -3.98
N LYS A 58 13.11 2.80 -4.73
CA LYS A 58 12.70 1.44 -4.29
C LYS A 58 11.72 1.48 -3.12
N THR A 59 11.44 0.32 -2.54
CA THR A 59 10.57 0.18 -1.38
C THR A 59 11.37 0.00 -0.09
N MET A 60 10.72 0.19 1.05
CA MET A 60 11.32 -0.08 2.35
C MET A 60 11.63 -1.57 2.53
N PRO A 61 12.68 -1.97 3.28
CA PRO A 61 13.09 -3.38 3.42
C PRO A 61 12.01 -4.36 3.89
N ASN A 62 11.06 -3.89 4.70
CA ASN A 62 9.94 -4.68 5.23
C ASN A 62 8.63 -4.48 4.42
N ARG A 63 8.70 -3.87 3.24
CA ARG A 63 7.57 -3.55 2.36
C ARG A 63 7.96 -3.90 0.92
N PRO A 64 7.88 -5.18 0.50
CA PRO A 64 8.39 -5.58 -0.81
C PRO A 64 7.55 -5.05 -1.99
N ILE A 65 6.33 -4.59 -1.74
CA ILE A 65 5.41 -4.09 -2.77
C ILE A 65 4.94 -2.67 -2.44
N VAL A 66 4.60 -1.92 -3.47
CA VAL A 66 3.86 -0.66 -3.38
C VAL A 66 2.37 -0.91 -3.60
N SER A 67 1.53 -0.17 -2.90
CA SER A 67 0.07 -0.27 -2.97
C SER A 67 -0.55 1.10 -3.09
N SER A 68 -1.64 1.22 -3.84
CA SER A 68 -2.44 2.44 -3.87
C SER A 68 -3.45 2.47 -2.70
N ILE A 69 -3.93 3.66 -2.34
CA ILE A 69 -5.10 3.82 -1.48
C ILE A 69 -6.03 4.88 -2.08
N LEU A 70 -7.34 4.69 -1.93
CA LEU A 70 -8.33 5.69 -2.30
C LEU A 70 -9.19 6.04 -1.10
N PHE A 71 -9.30 7.34 -0.80
CA PHE A 71 -10.23 7.86 0.18
C PHE A 71 -11.60 8.06 -0.46
N MET A 72 -12.61 7.41 0.11
CA MET A 72 -14.00 7.49 -0.31
C MET A 72 -14.79 8.23 0.77
N CYS A 73 -15.13 9.49 0.50
CA CYS A 73 -15.97 10.30 1.38
C CYS A 73 -17.44 10.02 1.04
N LEU A 74 -18.09 9.18 1.84
CA LEU A 74 -19.50 8.85 1.73
C LEU A 74 -20.29 9.64 2.77
N GLU A 75 -21.62 9.72 2.61
CA GLU A 75 -22.50 10.46 3.52
C GLU A 75 -22.39 10.01 4.98
N ASP A 76 -22.08 8.72 5.19
CA ASP A 76 -21.97 8.09 6.50
C ASP A 76 -20.51 7.96 6.99
N GLY A 77 -19.55 8.52 6.27
CA GLY A 77 -18.15 8.59 6.70
C GLY A 77 -17.12 8.30 5.62
N VAL A 78 -15.85 8.36 6.03
CA VAL A 78 -14.70 8.14 5.15
C VAL A 78 -14.28 6.67 5.18
N ARG A 79 -14.08 6.08 4.01
CA ARG A 79 -13.55 4.72 3.84
C ARG A 79 -12.27 4.76 3.03
N ILE A 80 -11.36 3.84 3.32
CA ILE A 80 -10.10 3.70 2.57
C ILE A 80 -10.13 2.38 1.84
N TYR A 81 -9.99 2.43 0.52
CA TYR A 81 -9.88 1.24 -0.31
C TYR A 81 -8.40 0.95 -0.56
N GLY A 82 -7.97 -0.22 -0.11
CA GLY A 82 -6.60 -0.71 -0.26
C GLY A 82 -6.39 -1.32 -1.64
N ASP A 83 -5.43 -0.76 -2.35
CA ASP A 83 -4.94 -1.10 -3.67
C ASP A 83 -5.97 -1.38 -4.77
N CYS A 84 -6.30 -0.33 -5.54
CA CYS A 84 -7.23 -0.42 -6.67
C CYS A 84 -6.59 -0.06 -8.01
N ALA A 85 -5.28 0.22 -8.03
CA ALA A 85 -4.60 0.77 -9.20
C ALA A 85 -3.30 0.06 -9.58
N VAL A 86 -2.65 -0.68 -8.66
CA VAL A 86 -1.27 -1.16 -8.89
C VAL A 86 -1.19 -2.67 -9.04
N ASN A 87 -1.64 -3.45 -8.05
CA ASN A 87 -1.46 -4.91 -8.09
C ASN A 87 -2.75 -5.62 -8.56
N THR A 88 -2.69 -6.28 -9.71
CA THR A 88 -3.86 -6.91 -10.34
C THR A 88 -4.34 -8.19 -9.65
N ASP A 89 -3.42 -9.08 -9.25
CA ASP A 89 -3.75 -10.31 -8.53
C ASP A 89 -2.78 -10.54 -7.36
N PRO A 90 -2.91 -9.77 -6.27
CA PRO A 90 -2.05 -9.92 -5.12
C PRO A 90 -2.23 -11.30 -4.47
N ASN A 91 -1.11 -11.92 -4.10
CA ASN A 91 -1.14 -13.17 -3.33
C ASN A 91 -1.54 -12.89 -1.85
N ALA A 92 -1.63 -13.93 -1.01
CA ALA A 92 -2.04 -13.76 0.39
C ALA A 92 -1.06 -12.89 1.22
N GLN A 93 0.25 -12.97 0.96
CA GLN A 93 1.26 -12.14 1.62
C GLN A 93 1.18 -10.68 1.18
N ASP A 94 0.91 -10.46 -0.11
CA ASP A 94 0.73 -9.13 -0.70
C ASP A 94 -0.54 -8.48 -0.16
N LEU A 95 -1.65 -9.21 -0.09
CA LEU A 95 -2.90 -8.72 0.50
C LEU A 95 -2.73 -8.35 1.98
N ALA A 96 -2.02 -9.19 2.75
CA ALA A 96 -1.68 -8.84 4.12
C ALA A 96 -0.83 -7.56 4.17
N GLN A 97 0.12 -7.42 3.27
CA GLN A 97 0.97 -6.24 3.19
C GLN A 97 0.17 -4.97 2.85
N ILE A 98 -0.75 -5.05 1.88
CA ILE A 98 -1.66 -3.97 1.49
C ILE A 98 -2.55 -3.57 2.65
N ALA A 99 -3.07 -4.52 3.41
CA ALA A 99 -3.86 -4.26 4.62
C ALA A 99 -3.06 -3.47 5.67
N VAL A 100 -1.80 -3.87 5.92
CA VAL A 100 -0.92 -3.16 6.86
C VAL A 100 -0.53 -1.77 6.37
N THR A 101 -0.11 -1.60 5.11
CA THR A 101 0.22 -0.28 4.56
C THR A 101 -0.98 0.66 4.57
N SER A 102 -2.16 0.14 4.23
CA SER A 102 -3.39 0.96 4.20
C SER A 102 -3.79 1.44 5.59
N ALA A 103 -3.65 0.59 6.61
CA ALA A 103 -3.93 0.96 7.99
C ALA A 103 -2.97 2.03 8.53
N GLU A 104 -1.68 1.91 8.23
CA GLU A 104 -0.69 2.92 8.62
C GLU A 104 -0.91 4.25 7.91
N SER A 105 -1.28 4.21 6.64
CA SER A 105 -1.69 5.44 5.94
C SER A 105 -2.90 6.06 6.63
N ALA A 106 -3.93 5.28 6.98
CA ALA A 106 -5.10 5.79 7.70
C ALA A 106 -4.72 6.46 9.03
N ASP A 107 -3.85 5.83 9.80
CA ASP A 107 -3.33 6.34 11.07
C ASP A 107 -2.52 7.64 10.90
N ALA A 108 -1.73 7.74 9.82
CA ALA A 108 -1.02 8.97 9.48
C ALA A 108 -1.97 10.15 9.17
N PHE A 109 -3.20 9.87 8.75
CA PHE A 109 -4.28 10.87 8.58
C PHE A 109 -5.13 11.05 9.86
N GLY A 110 -4.75 10.44 10.98
CA GLY A 110 -5.44 10.55 12.27
C GLY A 110 -6.71 9.71 12.39
N LEU A 111 -6.92 8.73 11.51
CA LEU A 111 -8.07 7.83 11.55
C LEU A 111 -7.73 6.58 12.36
N ILE A 112 -8.72 6.03 13.08
CA ILE A 112 -8.55 4.74 13.77
C ILE A 112 -8.78 3.62 12.73
N PRO A 113 -7.73 2.87 12.33
CA PRO A 113 -7.89 1.88 11.27
C PRO A 113 -8.67 0.66 11.77
N LYS A 114 -9.79 0.37 11.10
CA LYS A 114 -10.51 -0.90 11.20
C LYS A 114 -10.51 -1.54 9.81
N VAL A 115 -9.82 -2.66 9.65
CA VAL A 115 -9.51 -3.25 8.35
C VAL A 115 -10.36 -4.49 8.09
N ALA A 116 -11.05 -4.49 6.94
CA ALA A 116 -11.79 -5.64 6.45
C ALA A 116 -11.20 -6.09 5.10
N LEU A 117 -10.68 -7.32 5.02
CA LEU A 117 -10.30 -7.92 3.75
C LEU A 117 -11.54 -8.54 3.09
N LEU A 118 -11.85 -8.10 1.87
CA LEU A 118 -13.08 -8.48 1.18
C LEU A 118 -12.93 -9.82 0.43
N SER A 119 -13.96 -10.67 0.51
CA SER A 119 -14.07 -11.88 -0.30
C SER A 119 -15.53 -12.14 -0.70
N TYR A 120 -15.73 -12.65 -1.92
CA TYR A 120 -17.05 -13.05 -2.41
C TYR A 120 -17.58 -14.34 -1.76
N ALA A 121 -16.71 -15.22 -1.28
CA ALA A 121 -17.13 -16.53 -0.80
C ALA A 121 -17.57 -16.50 0.67
N THR A 122 -18.64 -17.24 0.98
CA THR A 122 -19.23 -17.37 2.31
C THR A 122 -18.87 -18.73 2.95
N GLY A 123 -18.27 -18.73 4.14
CA GLY A 123 -17.90 -19.97 4.85
C GLY A 123 -16.69 -20.71 4.24
N ASP A 124 -16.53 -22.00 4.56
CA ASP A 124 -15.39 -22.86 4.15
C ASP A 124 -15.56 -23.48 2.74
N SER A 125 -16.56 -23.06 1.96
CA SER A 125 -17.07 -23.86 0.82
C SER A 125 -16.49 -23.51 -0.56
N ASN A 126 -15.41 -22.74 -0.66
CA ASN A 126 -14.78 -22.44 -1.96
C ASN A 126 -13.26 -22.30 -1.84
N SER A 127 -12.53 -22.45 -2.94
CA SER A 127 -11.05 -22.38 -2.96
C SER A 127 -10.46 -20.96 -3.05
N GLY A 128 -11.24 -19.97 -3.50
CA GLY A 128 -10.90 -18.53 -3.46
C GLY A 128 -10.82 -17.85 -2.07
N PRO A 129 -11.69 -18.15 -1.08
CA PRO A 129 -11.63 -17.57 0.27
C PRO A 129 -10.39 -17.97 1.07
N ASP A 130 -9.71 -19.06 0.70
CA ASP A 130 -8.45 -19.45 1.35
C ASP A 130 -7.39 -18.35 1.25
N LYS A 131 -7.33 -17.63 0.13
CA LYS A 131 -6.35 -16.55 -0.07
C LYS A 131 -6.58 -15.41 0.92
N VAL A 132 -7.82 -14.96 1.05
CA VAL A 132 -8.20 -13.82 1.91
C VAL A 132 -8.12 -14.20 3.40
N ARG A 133 -8.50 -15.43 3.74
CA ARG A 133 -8.35 -15.95 5.10
C ARG A 133 -6.88 -16.06 5.51
N LYS A 134 -6.03 -16.65 4.64
CA LYS A 134 -4.58 -16.70 4.87
C LYS A 134 -4.00 -15.29 4.99
N ALA A 135 -4.41 -14.36 4.13
CA ALA A 135 -3.98 -12.96 4.22
C ALA A 135 -4.39 -12.31 5.56
N THR A 136 -5.59 -12.60 6.05
CA THR A 136 -6.07 -12.10 7.34
C THR A 136 -5.22 -12.62 8.50
N GLU A 137 -4.93 -13.92 8.54
CA GLU A 137 -4.06 -14.52 9.57
C GLU A 137 -2.63 -13.97 9.51
N VAL A 138 -2.09 -13.79 8.31
CA VAL A 138 -0.77 -13.16 8.11
C VAL A 138 -0.79 -11.71 8.58
N ALA A 139 -1.82 -10.93 8.26
CA ALA A 139 -1.94 -9.55 8.70
C ALA A 139 -2.04 -9.43 10.23
N LYS A 140 -2.76 -10.34 10.90
CA LYS A 140 -2.87 -10.38 12.37
C LYS A 140 -1.57 -10.77 13.07
N SER A 141 -0.79 -11.65 12.46
CA SER A 141 0.48 -12.14 13.02
C SER A 141 1.65 -11.19 12.77
N ARG A 142 1.52 -10.23 11.85
CA ARG A 142 2.55 -9.22 11.60
C ARG A 142 2.59 -8.21 12.75
N PRO A 143 3.76 -8.00 13.38
CA PRO A 143 3.92 -6.93 14.36
C PRO A 143 3.79 -5.57 13.67
N GLY A 144 2.87 -4.73 14.13
CA GLY A 144 2.58 -3.42 13.56
C GLY A 144 1.44 -2.69 14.26
N HIS A 145 1.07 -1.50 13.79
CA HIS A 145 0.00 -0.66 14.37
C HIS A 145 -1.40 -1.30 14.33
N LEU A 146 -1.58 -2.41 13.60
CA LEU A 146 -2.81 -3.18 13.58
C LEU A 146 -2.90 -4.07 14.82
N ARG A 147 -3.81 -3.75 15.74
CA ARG A 147 -4.21 -4.67 16.79
C ARG A 147 -4.84 -5.91 16.15
N SER A 148 -4.54 -7.11 16.63
CA SER A 148 -5.09 -8.38 16.10
C SER A 148 -6.62 -8.38 15.92
N ASN A 149 -7.33 -7.62 16.74
CA ASN A 149 -8.80 -7.52 16.75
C ASN A 149 -9.35 -6.53 15.70
N SER A 150 -8.49 -5.72 15.08
CA SER A 150 -8.87 -4.69 14.09
C SER A 150 -8.82 -5.19 12.65
N VAL A 151 -8.37 -6.42 12.40
CA VAL A 151 -8.33 -7.03 11.06
C VAL A 151 -9.33 -8.18 10.98
N ARG A 152 -10.29 -8.09 10.06
CA ARG A 152 -11.32 -9.11 9.83
C ARG A 152 -11.40 -9.52 8.37
N CYS A 153 -11.85 -10.77 8.15
CA CYS A 153 -12.12 -11.31 6.83
C CYS A 153 -13.62 -11.17 6.55
N CYS A 154 -14.00 -10.36 5.58
CA CYS A 154 -15.40 -10.13 5.22
C CYS A 154 -15.81 -11.10 4.11
N CYS A 155 -16.24 -12.30 4.51
CA CYS A 155 -16.66 -13.40 3.64
C CYS A 155 -18.20 -13.43 3.50
N GLY A 156 -18.75 -12.52 2.68
CA GLY A 156 -20.10 -12.54 2.10
C GLY A 156 -21.36 -12.72 2.98
N ARG A 157 -21.28 -12.83 4.31
CA ARG A 157 -22.45 -12.94 5.21
C ARG A 157 -22.79 -11.67 5.97
N VAL A 158 -21.90 -10.68 6.00
CA VAL A 158 -22.02 -9.52 6.87
C VAL A 158 -21.70 -8.27 6.06
N ASN A 159 -22.49 -7.22 6.25
CA ASN A 159 -22.20 -5.93 5.67
C ASN A 159 -20.83 -5.48 6.22
N CYS A 160 -19.83 -5.28 5.36
CA CYS A 160 -18.49 -4.97 5.85
C CYS A 160 -18.44 -3.61 6.58
N LYS A 161 -19.48 -2.77 6.45
CA LYS A 161 -19.73 -1.63 7.34
C LYS A 161 -19.89 -2.07 8.79
N ASP A 162 -20.83 -2.98 9.07
CA ASP A 162 -21.12 -3.46 10.42
C ASP A 162 -19.88 -4.12 11.06
N GLU A 163 -19.11 -4.86 10.26
CA GLU A 163 -17.82 -5.47 10.67
C GLU A 163 -16.70 -4.45 10.85
N ALA A 164 -16.73 -3.31 10.15
CA ALA A 164 -15.77 -2.23 10.35
C ALA A 164 -16.22 -1.26 11.46
N GLU A 165 -17.47 -1.31 11.90
CA GLU A 165 -18.02 -0.41 12.93
C GLU A 165 -18.06 -1.06 14.32
N GLY A 166 -18.10 -2.40 14.40
CA GLY A 166 -18.24 -3.17 15.65
C GLY A 166 -17.24 -2.87 16.79
N ASP A 167 -17.85 -2.70 17.98
CA ASP A 167 -17.40 -2.43 19.36
C ASP A 167 -16.51 -1.19 19.61
N SER A 168 -17.20 -0.13 20.04
CA SER A 168 -16.71 0.95 20.91
C SER A 168 -16.70 0.50 22.37
#